data_AF-A0A1H6LN53-F1
#
_entry.id   AF-A0A1H6LN53-F1
#
_cell.length_a   1.000
_cell.length_b   1.000
_cell.length_c   1.000
_cell.angle_alpha   90.00
_cell.angle_beta   90.00
_cell.angle_gamma   90.00
#
_symmetry.space_group_name_H-M   'P 1'
#
loop_
_entity.id
_entity.type
_entity.pdbx_description
1 polymer ?
#
loop_
_entity_poly.entity_id
_entity_poly.type
_entity_poly.pdbx_seq_one_letter_code
_entity_poly.pdbx_strand_id
1 'polypeptide(L)' 'MTDILNSTQCINRGLYNQNFVQKVISQPEQYMTALNGSRLWHLALLEYWLQVNIDG' A
#
# COMPACT_ATOMS: atom_id res chain seq x y z
N MET A 1 -0.20 -8.03 -4.04
CA MET A 1 -0.20 -6.94 -3.01
C MET A 1 -0.51 -5.57 -3.57
N THR A 2 0.05 -5.22 -4.73
CA THR A 2 -0.11 -3.92 -5.40
C THR A 2 -1.54 -3.55 -5.78
N ASP A 3 -2.35 -4.57 -6.01
CA ASP A 3 -3.73 -4.45 -6.45
C ASP A 3 -4.62 -3.79 -5.37
N ILE A 4 -4.47 -4.20 -4.10
CA ILE A 4 -5.18 -3.60 -2.96
C ILE A 4 -4.86 -2.10 -2.81
N LEU A 5 -3.59 -1.72 -3.05
CA LEU A 5 -3.14 -0.32 -3.00
C LEU A 5 -3.57 0.51 -4.22
N ASN A 6 -3.98 -0.14 -5.32
CA ASN A 6 -4.58 0.52 -6.48
C ASN A 6 -6.10 0.32 -6.55
N SER A 7 -6.69 -0.34 -5.56
CA SER A 7 -8.12 -0.64 -5.54
C SER A 7 -8.93 0.64 -5.43
N THR A 8 -10.09 0.66 -6.07
CA THR A 8 -10.96 1.83 -6.15
C THR A 8 -11.35 2.35 -4.75
N GLN A 9 -11.44 1.48 -3.74
CA GLN A 9 -11.72 1.87 -2.34
C GLN A 9 -10.58 2.70 -1.73
N CYS A 10 -9.32 2.34 -2.04
CA CYS A 10 -8.11 3.03 -1.60
C CYS A 10 -8.04 4.45 -2.19
N ILE A 11 -8.41 4.56 -3.47
CA ILE A 11 -8.50 5.83 -4.20
C ILE A 11 -9.66 6.68 -3.65
N ASN A 12 -10.83 6.07 -3.42
CA ASN A 12 -12.00 6.77 -2.92
C ASN A 12 -11.79 7.33 -1.50
N ARG A 13 -11.03 6.62 -0.67
CA ARG A 13 -10.64 7.08 0.68
C ARG A 13 -9.65 8.24 0.68
N GLY A 14 -8.84 8.40 -0.37
CA GLY A 14 -7.83 9.46 -0.45
C GLY A 14 -6.75 9.41 0.66
N LEU A 15 -6.66 8.30 1.40
CA LEU A 15 -5.74 8.13 2.53
C LEU A 15 -4.30 7.87 2.07
N TYR A 16 -4.14 7.24 0.91
CA TYR A 16 -2.84 6.94 0.33
C TYR A 16 -2.57 7.85 -0.85
N ASN A 17 -1.38 8.44 -0.86
CA ASN A 17 -0.92 9.18 -2.01
C ASN A 17 -0.53 8.19 -3.11
N GLN A 18 -1.34 8.06 -4.16
CA GLN A 18 -1.09 7.17 -5.29
C GLN A 18 0.29 7.37 -5.92
N ASN A 19 0.79 8.61 -5.96
CA ASN A 19 2.12 8.89 -6.50
C ASN A 19 3.22 8.27 -5.62
N PHE A 20 3.04 8.29 -4.31
CA PHE A 20 3.93 7.64 -3.36
C PHE A 20 3.84 6.12 -3.43
N VAL A 21 2.63 5.58 -3.50
CA VAL A 21 2.38 4.14 -3.69
C VAL A 21 3.06 3.66 -4.97
N GLN A 22 2.84 4.33 -6.11
CA GLN A 22 3.50 4.03 -7.38
C GLN A 22 5.02 4.10 -7.27
N LYS A 23 5.60 5.12 -6.62
CA LYS A 23 7.05 5.19 -6.38
C LYS A 23 7.58 4.00 -5.57
N VAL A 24 6.84 3.58 -4.54
CA VAL A 24 7.19 2.44 -3.69
C VAL A 24 7.12 1.12 -4.45
N ILE A 25 6.14 0.99 -5.36
CA ILE A 25 5.96 -0.16 -6.25
C ILE A 25 7.05 -0.21 -7.33
N SER A 26 7.42 0.95 -7.89
CA SER A 26 8.43 1.03 -8.94
C SER A 26 9.85 0.86 -8.40
N GLN A 27 10.10 1.14 -7.12
CA GLN A 27 11.44 1.02 -6.51
C GLN A 27 11.44 0.18 -5.23
N PRO A 28 10.98 -1.07 -5.28
CA PRO A 28 10.85 -1.91 -4.09
C PRO A 28 12.19 -2.07 -3.35
N GLU A 29 13.32 -2.14 -4.07
CA GLU A 29 14.67 -2.25 -3.49
C GLU A 29 15.09 -1.03 -2.64
N GLN A 30 14.72 0.20 -3.03
CA GLN A 30 15.01 1.39 -2.22
C GLN A 30 14.13 1.47 -0.97
N TYR A 31 12.95 0.84 -1.01
CA TYR A 31 12.00 0.83 0.10
C TYR A 31 12.08 -0.44 0.94
N MET A 32 12.94 -1.40 0.62
CA MET A 32 13.28 -2.50 1.51
C MET A 32 14.07 -1.94 2.69
N THR A 33 13.60 -2.21 3.91
CA THR A 33 14.40 -1.93 5.10
C THR A 33 15.60 -2.88 5.13
N ALA A 34 16.67 -2.50 5.84
CA ALA A 34 17.90 -3.29 5.95
C ALA A 34 17.70 -4.74 6.46
N LEU A 35 16.51 -5.07 6.98
CA LEU A 35 16.09 -6.41 7.39
C LEU A 35 15.26 -7.17 6.33
N ASN A 36 15.30 -6.79 5.05
CA ASN A 36 14.42 -7.32 3.99
C ASN A 36 12.92 -7.13 4.27
N GLY A 37 12.56 -6.20 5.17
CA GLY A 37 11.18 -5.85 5.44
C GLY A 37 10.63 -5.00 4.31
N SER A 38 9.67 -5.54 3.55
CA SER A 38 8.97 -4.78 2.52
C SER A 38 8.05 -3.74 3.18
N ARG A 39 8.40 -2.45 3.13
CA ARG A 39 7.48 -1.35 3.51
C ARG A 39 6.17 -1.42 2.72
N LEU A 40 6.24 -1.92 1.48
CA LEU A 40 5.09 -2.20 0.62
C LEU A 40 4.12 -3.20 1.27
N TRP A 41 4.63 -4.20 2.00
CA TRP A 41 3.81 -5.18 2.72
C TRP A 41 3.08 -4.56 3.91
N HIS A 42 3.74 -3.68 4.67
CA HIS A 42 3.07 -2.94 5.74
C HIS A 42 1.96 -2.02 5.20
N LEU A 43 2.21 -1.36 4.07
CA LEU A 43 1.20 -0.55 3.38
C LEU A 43 0.02 -1.40 2.91
N ALA A 44 0.28 -2.53 2.26
CA ALA A 44 -0.76 -3.43 1.76
C ALA A 44 -1.56 -4.07 2.90
N LEU A 45 -0.91 -4.44 4.01
CA LEU A 45 -1.57 -5.01 5.19
C LEU A 45 -2.49 -3.99 5.87
N LEU A 46 -2.00 -2.76 6.06
CA LEU A 46 -2.80 -1.69 6.63
C LEU A 46 -4.04 -1.44 5.74
N GLU A 47 -3.85 -1.40 4.42
CA GLU A 47 -4.98 -1.12 3.54
C GLU A 47 -5.98 -2.28 3.47
N TYR A 48 -5.49 -3.52 3.53
CA TYR A 48 -6.37 -4.67 3.68
C TYR A 48 -7.20 -4.60 4.97
N TRP A 49 -6.60 -4.23 6.10
CA TRP A 49 -7.33 -4.07 7.36
C TRP A 49 -8.40 -2.99 7.25
N LEU A 50 -8.06 -1.88 6.62
CA LEU A 50 -8.93 -0.74 6.40
C LEU A 50 -10.11 -1.07 5.48
N GLN A 51 -9.87 -1.83 4.41
CA GLN A 51 -10.93 -2.34 3.53
C GLN A 51 -11.87 -3.28 4.30
N VAL A 52 -11.34 -4.21 5.09
CA VAL A 52 -12.16 -5.16 5.87
C VAL A 52 -12.98 -4.48 6.99
N ASN A 53 -12.45 -3.47 7.66
CA ASN A 53 -13.10 -2.87 8.84
C ASN A 53 -13.91 -1.60 8.56
N ILE A 54 -13.67 -0.91 7.44
CA ILE A 54 -14.36 0.35 7.09
C ILE A 54 -15.26 0.19 5.86
N ASP A 55 -14.90 -0.66 4.90
CA ASP A 55 -15.70 -0.93 3.69
C ASP A 55 -16.55 -2.21 3.83
N GLY A 56 -16.31 -3.01 4.87
CA GLY A 56 -17.02 -4.24 5.20
C GLY A 56 -18.27 -4.05 6.05
#